data_AF-A0A356B4B2-F1
#
_entry.id   AF-A0A356B4B2-F1
#
_cell.length_a   1.000
_cell.length_b   1.000
_cell.length_c   1.000
_cell.angle_alpha   90.00
_cell.angle_beta   90.00
_cell.angle_gamma   90.00
#
_symmetry.space_group_name_H-M   'P 1'
#
loop_
_entity.id
_entity.type
_entity.pdbx_description
1 polymer ?
#
loop_
_entity_poly.entity_id
_entity_poly.type
_entity_poly.pdbx_seq_one_letter_code
_entity_poly.pdbx_strand_id
1 'polypeptide(L)'
;MYFCISEEYKVIDNKKTFENVSQRVLFAYKFAYSDFAPITSELASEESQKTLHTLMGDIQNMIYHDPMLLGLPTDQDRAYPWHLSNNQVPELNKIYMSVFKTLYDFYRFLFIVSINGELSENSICITKEQLKSEKVTYKPVYQKTLSTIGIEVSADQEKITFYYKDKQNLFGALKLLGSKNQRVFDKYKTNLNSNIYHNLFSFAACCFDGNLDYLLKRMDEMVHLNGLLLELKNDCVHKRYTFDNRVQLSPTGFDMNIVMNNRVGGFSILYNPRKEQKVGFGTINGIGEKAMLDDFEHLDDDMKEHFINICKPCNGCLTCTKGGKNKIFTVSIIYNGNHHSLCPMFPNHWWETPDQSLVDRLMKYHDLQERYAK
;
A
#
# COMPACT_ATOMS: atom_id res chain seq x y z
N MET A 1 22.98 -11.75 -25.19
CA MET A 1 23.30 -10.36 -24.83
C MET A 1 22.61 -10.12 -23.50
N TYR A 2 23.34 -10.28 -22.40
CA TYR A 2 22.79 -10.16 -21.05
C TYR A 2 22.70 -8.68 -20.72
N PHE A 3 21.49 -8.14 -20.64
CA PHE A 3 21.27 -6.85 -20.01
C PHE A 3 21.49 -7.05 -18.50
N CYS A 4 22.38 -6.25 -17.92
CA CYS A 4 22.53 -6.15 -16.48
C CYS A 4 21.43 -5.18 -16.00
N ILE A 5 20.28 -5.72 -15.55
CA ILE A 5 19.04 -4.98 -15.25
C ILE A 5 18.96 -4.57 -13.76
N SER A 6 20.07 -4.49 -13.02
CA SER A 6 19.98 -4.33 -11.55
C SER A 6 19.53 -2.95 -11.05
N GLU A 7 19.45 -1.92 -11.90
CA GLU A 7 18.99 -0.57 -11.52
C GLU A 7 17.61 -0.17 -12.06
N GLU A 8 16.98 -0.93 -12.97
CA GLU A 8 15.72 -0.53 -13.64
C GLU A 8 14.43 -0.82 -12.84
N TYR A 9 14.51 -1.50 -11.69
CA TYR A 9 13.32 -1.79 -10.87
C TYR A 9 12.89 -0.60 -10.02
N LYS A 10 13.79 0.36 -9.79
CA LYS A 10 13.54 1.54 -8.95
C LYS A 10 12.98 2.66 -9.80
N VAL A 11 11.66 2.69 -9.94
CA VAL A 11 10.98 3.84 -10.55
C VAL A 11 10.41 4.72 -9.45
N ILE A 12 11.09 5.85 -9.25
CA ILE A 12 10.67 6.90 -8.31
C ILE A 12 10.31 8.10 -9.17
N ASP A 13 9.10 8.06 -9.72
CA ASP A 13 8.58 9.06 -10.64
C ASP A 13 7.18 9.51 -10.17
N ASN A 14 6.98 10.82 -10.10
CA ASN A 14 5.67 11.43 -9.88
C ASN A 14 4.77 11.34 -11.13
N LYS A 15 4.87 10.24 -11.89
CA LYS A 15 4.08 9.97 -13.07
C LYS A 15 2.59 9.99 -12.75
N LYS A 16 1.88 10.97 -13.32
CA LYS A 16 0.44 11.17 -13.10
C LYS A 16 -0.43 10.39 -14.08
N THR A 17 0.11 9.97 -15.22
CA THR A 17 -0.62 9.28 -16.31
C THR A 17 0.16 8.08 -16.82
N PHE A 18 -0.55 7.02 -17.19
CA PHE A 18 0.00 5.78 -17.74
C PHE A 18 -0.66 5.48 -19.09
N GLU A 19 -0.18 4.49 -19.84
CA GLU A 19 -0.85 4.13 -21.11
C GLU A 19 -2.18 3.42 -20.83
N ASN A 20 -2.22 2.63 -19.75
CA ASN A 20 -3.41 1.89 -19.32
C ASN A 20 -3.50 1.74 -17.79
N VAL A 21 -4.69 1.35 -17.31
CA VAL A 21 -4.98 1.15 -15.88
C VAL A 21 -4.08 0.07 -15.26
N SER A 22 -3.73 -0.97 -16.00
CA SER A 22 -2.86 -2.04 -15.49
C SER A 22 -1.45 -1.54 -15.20
N GLN A 23 -0.86 -0.76 -16.10
CA GLN A 23 0.44 -0.12 -15.88
C GLN A 23 0.45 0.79 -14.66
N ARG A 24 -0.63 1.56 -14.43
CA ARG A 24 -0.77 2.37 -13.21
C ARG A 24 -0.70 1.53 -11.94
N VAL A 25 -1.40 0.39 -11.91
CA VAL A 25 -1.38 -0.52 -10.77
C VAL A 25 -0.01 -1.19 -10.64
N LEU A 26 0.57 -1.67 -11.74
CA LEU A 26 1.86 -2.35 -11.76
C LEU A 26 3.02 -1.44 -11.36
N PHE A 27 2.92 -0.13 -11.64
CA PHE A 27 3.84 0.87 -11.12
C PHE A 27 3.89 0.85 -9.59
N ALA A 28 2.77 0.57 -8.90
CA ALA A 28 2.76 0.44 -7.44
C ALA A 28 3.52 -0.80 -6.95
N TYR A 29 3.50 -1.89 -7.71
CA TYR A 29 4.27 -3.10 -7.38
C TYR A 29 5.76 -2.83 -7.53
N LYS A 30 6.17 -2.17 -8.64
CA LYS A 30 7.55 -1.72 -8.84
C LYS A 30 7.99 -0.76 -7.73
N PHE A 31 7.15 0.21 -7.37
CA PHE A 31 7.40 1.15 -6.29
C PHE A 31 7.56 0.43 -4.93
N ALA A 32 6.77 -0.60 -4.67
CA ALA A 32 6.82 -1.38 -3.44
C ALA A 32 7.95 -2.43 -3.43
N TYR A 33 8.57 -2.72 -4.56
CA TYR A 33 9.55 -3.79 -4.69
C TYR A 33 10.76 -3.57 -3.78
N SER A 34 11.03 -4.48 -2.85
CA SER A 34 12.00 -4.23 -1.76
C SER A 34 13.42 -4.01 -2.26
N ASP A 35 14.19 -3.21 -1.52
CA ASP A 35 15.65 -3.23 -1.67
C ASP A 35 16.18 -4.61 -1.26
N PHE A 36 17.20 -5.11 -1.97
CA PHE A 36 17.75 -6.43 -1.67
C PHE A 36 18.43 -6.43 -0.30
N ALA A 37 17.83 -7.15 0.64
CA ALA A 37 18.34 -7.37 1.99
C ALA A 37 18.28 -8.88 2.31
N PRO A 38 19.38 -9.61 2.16
CA PRO A 38 19.40 -11.05 2.38
C PRO A 38 19.29 -11.39 3.86
N ILE A 39 18.85 -12.61 4.16
CA ILE A 39 18.85 -13.17 5.51
C ILE A 39 19.64 -14.47 5.56
N THR A 40 20.24 -14.76 6.71
CA THR A 40 20.91 -16.04 6.94
C THR A 40 19.89 -17.19 6.94
N SER A 41 20.15 -18.24 6.17
CA SER A 41 19.29 -19.43 6.10
C SER A 41 20.05 -20.66 5.61
N GLU A 42 19.61 -21.84 6.07
CA GLU A 42 20.04 -23.13 5.52
C GLU A 42 19.31 -23.49 4.20
N LEU A 43 18.16 -22.86 3.93
CA LEU A 43 17.37 -23.15 2.73
C LEU A 43 17.94 -22.51 1.46
N ALA A 44 18.69 -21.41 1.58
CA ALA A 44 19.19 -20.65 0.45
C ALA A 44 20.40 -19.79 0.83
N SER A 45 21.39 -19.72 -0.07
CA SER A 45 22.48 -18.76 0.03
C SER A 45 22.02 -17.33 -0.28
N GLU A 46 22.84 -16.33 0.04
CA GLU A 46 22.63 -14.94 -0.38
C GLU A 46 22.51 -14.83 -1.91
N GLU A 47 23.36 -15.52 -2.66
CA GLU A 47 23.34 -15.51 -4.12
C GLU A 47 22.01 -16.07 -4.68
N SER A 48 21.51 -17.17 -4.12
CA SER A 48 20.19 -17.71 -4.49
C SER A 48 19.05 -16.72 -4.18
N GLN A 49 19.14 -16.01 -3.05
CA GLN A 49 18.17 -14.97 -2.68
C GLN A 49 18.23 -13.79 -3.66
N LYS A 50 19.43 -13.36 -4.04
CA LYS A 50 19.66 -12.28 -5.01
C LYS A 50 19.13 -12.61 -6.40
N THR A 51 19.32 -13.85 -6.84
CA THR A 51 18.78 -14.32 -8.12
C THR A 51 17.26 -14.41 -8.09
N LEU A 52 16.66 -14.92 -7.00
CA LEU A 52 15.20 -14.87 -6.87
C LEU A 52 14.69 -13.43 -6.88
N HIS A 53 15.34 -12.54 -6.14
CA HIS A 53 15.00 -11.12 -6.11
C HIS A 53 15.00 -10.56 -7.53
N THR A 54 16.12 -10.62 -8.23
CA THR A 54 16.24 -10.17 -9.63
C THR A 54 15.11 -10.72 -10.52
N LEU A 55 14.87 -12.03 -10.50
CA LEU A 55 13.82 -12.67 -11.31
C LEU A 55 12.39 -12.19 -10.94
N MET A 56 12.10 -12.00 -9.66
CA MET A 56 10.80 -11.46 -9.22
C MET A 56 10.62 -10.01 -9.66
N GLY A 57 11.68 -9.22 -9.67
CA GLY A 57 11.70 -7.88 -10.25
C GLY A 57 11.47 -7.92 -11.76
N ASP A 58 12.12 -8.85 -12.47
CA ASP A 58 11.94 -9.04 -13.91
C ASP A 58 10.51 -9.39 -14.28
N ILE A 59 9.84 -10.25 -13.50
CA ILE A 59 8.41 -10.51 -13.67
C ILE A 59 7.63 -9.20 -13.64
N GLN A 60 7.85 -8.35 -12.63
CA GLN A 60 7.14 -7.07 -12.50
C GLN A 60 7.43 -6.12 -13.66
N ASN A 61 8.68 -6.05 -14.12
CA ASN A 61 9.07 -5.21 -15.26
C ASN A 61 8.41 -5.68 -16.55
N MET A 62 8.46 -6.98 -16.84
CA MET A 62 7.87 -7.53 -18.06
C MET A 62 6.36 -7.32 -18.10
N ILE A 63 5.64 -7.63 -17.02
CA ILE A 63 4.18 -7.44 -17.00
C ILE A 63 3.80 -5.95 -17.00
N TYR A 64 4.67 -5.05 -16.52
CA TYR A 64 4.47 -3.61 -16.67
C TYR A 64 4.56 -3.18 -18.13
N HIS A 65 5.54 -3.68 -18.89
CA HIS A 65 5.68 -3.37 -20.31
C HIS A 65 4.65 -4.07 -21.21
N ASP A 66 4.28 -5.31 -20.89
CA ASP A 66 3.23 -6.07 -21.57
C ASP A 66 2.24 -6.67 -20.55
N PRO A 67 1.21 -5.92 -20.11
CA PRO A 67 0.21 -6.42 -19.16
C PRO A 67 -0.55 -7.66 -19.66
N MET A 68 -0.59 -7.88 -20.97
CA MET A 68 -1.25 -9.05 -21.55
C MET A 68 -0.50 -10.35 -21.28
N LEU A 69 0.78 -10.30 -20.88
CA LEU A 69 1.52 -11.48 -20.43
C LEU A 69 0.82 -12.21 -19.29
N LEU A 70 0.13 -11.48 -18.41
CA LEU A 70 -0.67 -12.01 -17.31
C LEU A 70 -2.20 -11.91 -17.56
N GLY A 71 -2.61 -11.50 -18.76
CA GLY A 71 -4.02 -11.31 -19.12
C GLY A 71 -4.67 -10.11 -18.42
N LEU A 72 -3.90 -9.08 -18.10
CA LEU A 72 -4.42 -7.87 -17.47
C LEU A 72 -5.10 -6.95 -18.49
N PRO A 73 -6.16 -6.23 -18.12
CA PRO A 73 -6.85 -5.31 -19.01
C PRO A 73 -5.94 -4.16 -19.47
N THR A 74 -6.11 -3.69 -20.70
CA THR A 74 -5.36 -2.56 -21.28
C THR A 74 -6.24 -1.35 -21.55
N ASP A 75 -7.36 -1.23 -20.84
CA ASP A 75 -8.23 -0.06 -20.85
C ASP A 75 -7.43 1.23 -20.58
N GLN A 76 -7.81 2.30 -21.28
CA GLN A 76 -7.19 3.62 -21.16
C GLN A 76 -7.04 4.03 -19.70
N ASP A 77 -5.88 4.60 -19.36
CA ASP A 77 -5.61 5.05 -18.01
C ASP A 77 -6.66 6.04 -17.49
N ARG A 78 -7.20 5.73 -16.31
CA ARG A 78 -8.15 6.55 -15.56
C ARG A 78 -7.89 6.39 -14.08
N ALA A 79 -7.96 7.48 -13.33
CA ALA A 79 -7.78 7.50 -11.89
C ALA A 79 -8.84 8.39 -11.21
N TYR A 80 -8.93 8.27 -9.90
CA TYR A 80 -9.86 9.02 -9.08
C TYR A 80 -9.13 10.23 -8.45
N PRO A 81 -9.74 11.41 -8.43
CA PRO A 81 -9.38 12.44 -7.46
C PRO A 81 -9.52 11.92 -6.03
N TRP A 82 -8.81 12.50 -5.07
CA TRP A 82 -8.86 12.07 -3.67
C TRP A 82 -10.28 12.13 -3.09
N HIS A 83 -11.02 13.20 -3.38
CA HIS A 83 -12.38 13.43 -2.88
C HIS A 83 -13.45 12.54 -3.53
N LEU A 84 -13.15 11.89 -4.66
CA LEU A 84 -14.10 11.04 -5.38
C LEU A 84 -14.07 9.62 -4.82
N SER A 85 -15.25 9.11 -4.43
CA SER A 85 -15.44 7.74 -3.95
C SER A 85 -15.48 6.75 -5.12
N ASN A 86 -14.87 5.58 -4.93
CA ASN A 86 -14.78 4.55 -5.96
C ASN A 86 -16.15 4.12 -6.50
N ASN A 87 -17.17 4.11 -5.63
CA ASN A 87 -18.54 3.69 -5.98
C ASN A 87 -19.27 4.71 -6.87
N GLN A 88 -18.76 5.94 -6.99
CA GLN A 88 -19.32 6.95 -7.90
C GLN A 88 -18.95 6.68 -9.36
N VAL A 89 -17.96 5.81 -9.61
CA VAL A 89 -17.51 5.41 -10.96
C VAL A 89 -17.36 3.87 -10.99
N PRO A 90 -18.48 3.13 -10.95
CA PRO A 90 -18.48 1.68 -10.73
C PRO A 90 -17.81 0.88 -11.86
N GLU A 91 -17.85 1.38 -13.09
CA GLU A 91 -17.20 0.76 -14.25
C GLU A 91 -15.68 0.79 -14.12
N LEU A 92 -15.11 1.93 -13.69
CA LEU A 92 -13.67 2.03 -13.43
C LEU A 92 -13.26 1.16 -12.24
N ASN A 93 -14.08 1.11 -11.19
CA ASN A 93 -13.79 0.29 -10.02
C ASN A 93 -13.73 -1.20 -10.40
N LYS A 94 -14.60 -1.68 -11.30
CA LYS A 94 -14.57 -3.05 -11.80
C LYS A 94 -13.26 -3.38 -12.53
N ILE A 95 -12.74 -2.46 -13.35
CA ILE A 95 -11.45 -2.63 -14.03
C ILE A 95 -10.33 -2.79 -12.99
N TYR A 96 -10.25 -1.87 -12.04
CA TYR A 96 -9.28 -1.94 -10.94
C TYR A 96 -9.38 -3.26 -10.15
N MET A 97 -10.58 -3.69 -9.75
CA MET A 97 -10.80 -4.98 -9.07
C MET A 97 -10.27 -6.15 -9.89
N SER A 98 -10.50 -6.15 -11.21
CA SER A 98 -10.02 -7.21 -12.11
C SER A 98 -8.48 -7.28 -12.13
N VAL A 99 -7.81 -6.13 -12.18
CA VAL A 99 -6.34 -6.03 -12.12
C VAL A 99 -5.82 -6.56 -10.78
N PHE A 100 -6.33 -6.05 -9.66
CA PHE A 100 -5.90 -6.49 -8.32
C PHE A 100 -6.13 -7.98 -8.11
N LYS A 101 -7.30 -8.50 -8.51
CA LYS A 101 -7.61 -9.92 -8.41
C LYS A 101 -6.65 -10.78 -9.24
N THR A 102 -6.33 -10.37 -10.46
CA THR A 102 -5.44 -11.14 -11.32
C THR A 102 -4.02 -11.20 -10.76
N LEU A 103 -3.49 -10.06 -10.30
CA LEU A 103 -2.18 -10.00 -9.64
C LEU A 103 -2.16 -10.79 -8.33
N TYR A 104 -3.19 -10.64 -7.50
CA TYR A 104 -3.33 -11.39 -6.26
C TYR A 104 -3.38 -12.90 -6.52
N ASP A 105 -4.18 -13.36 -7.49
CA ASP A 105 -4.28 -14.80 -7.82
C ASP A 105 -2.93 -15.36 -8.30
N PHE A 106 -2.14 -14.57 -9.04
CA PHE A 106 -0.81 -14.95 -9.50
C PHE A 106 0.20 -15.06 -8.35
N TYR A 107 0.32 -14.01 -7.51
CA TYR A 107 1.23 -14.05 -6.36
C TYR A 107 0.79 -15.08 -5.32
N ARG A 108 -0.51 -15.29 -5.14
CA ARG A 108 -1.04 -16.34 -4.27
C ARG A 108 -0.66 -17.72 -4.78
N PHE A 109 -0.69 -17.94 -6.09
CA PHE A 109 -0.23 -19.20 -6.68
C PHE A 109 1.24 -19.44 -6.40
N LEU A 110 2.12 -18.46 -6.66
CA LEU A 110 3.55 -18.56 -6.36
C LEU A 110 3.80 -18.76 -4.86
N PHE A 111 3.05 -18.08 -4.00
CA PHE A 111 3.15 -18.22 -2.56
C PHE A 111 2.77 -19.63 -2.10
N ILE A 112 1.66 -20.19 -2.57
CA ILE A 112 1.28 -21.56 -2.22
C ILE A 112 2.29 -22.59 -2.73
N VAL A 113 2.82 -22.40 -3.94
CA VAL A 113 3.95 -23.21 -4.45
C VAL A 113 5.15 -23.11 -3.51
N SER A 114 5.48 -21.91 -3.02
CA SER A 114 6.64 -21.71 -2.16
C SER A 114 6.55 -22.45 -0.82
N ILE A 115 5.39 -22.45 -0.16
CA ILE A 115 5.24 -23.06 1.17
C ILE A 115 4.93 -24.56 1.13
N ASN A 116 4.21 -25.02 0.10
CA ASN A 116 3.73 -26.41 0.01
C ASN A 116 4.46 -27.25 -1.05
N GLY A 117 5.28 -26.64 -1.90
CA GLY A 117 6.01 -27.35 -2.93
C GLY A 117 7.14 -28.22 -2.37
N GLU A 118 7.29 -29.40 -2.96
CA GLU A 118 8.38 -30.34 -2.69
C GLU A 118 9.61 -29.92 -3.50
N LEU A 119 10.73 -29.72 -2.81
CA LEU A 119 11.99 -29.33 -3.43
C LEU A 119 12.71 -30.54 -4.01
N SER A 120 13.39 -30.30 -5.12
CA SER A 120 14.40 -31.17 -5.71
C SER A 120 15.54 -30.28 -6.23
N GLU A 121 16.66 -30.87 -6.64
CA GLU A 121 17.93 -30.14 -6.88
C GLU A 121 17.77 -28.85 -7.71
N ASN A 122 16.98 -28.87 -8.79
CA ASN A 122 16.72 -27.70 -9.64
C ASN A 122 15.23 -27.51 -9.96
N SER A 123 14.35 -27.99 -9.06
CA SER A 123 12.91 -27.90 -9.28
C SER A 123 12.11 -27.79 -7.99
N ILE A 124 10.91 -27.27 -8.13
CA ILE A 124 9.86 -27.38 -7.11
C ILE A 124 8.62 -27.98 -7.76
N CYS A 125 7.99 -28.92 -7.06
CA CYS A 125 6.80 -29.61 -7.53
C CYS A 125 5.65 -29.44 -6.56
N ILE A 126 4.43 -29.21 -7.06
CA ILE A 126 3.21 -29.18 -6.26
C ILE A 126 2.12 -30.01 -6.95
N THR A 127 1.35 -30.75 -6.16
CA THR A 127 0.20 -31.50 -6.67
C THR A 127 -0.99 -30.56 -6.89
N LYS A 128 -1.83 -30.87 -7.88
CA LYS A 128 -3.08 -30.12 -8.11
C LYS A 128 -4.09 -30.33 -6.99
N GLU A 129 -4.01 -31.45 -6.27
CA GLU A 129 -4.80 -31.69 -5.05
C GLU A 129 -4.43 -30.68 -3.96
N GLN A 130 -3.14 -30.44 -3.73
CA GLN A 130 -2.67 -29.44 -2.77
C GLN A 130 -3.07 -28.01 -3.18
N LEU A 131 -3.06 -27.69 -4.48
CA LEU A 131 -3.58 -26.40 -4.95
C LEU A 131 -5.09 -26.27 -4.70
N LYS A 132 -5.85 -27.35 -4.92
CA LYS A 132 -7.30 -27.39 -4.69
C LYS A 132 -7.65 -27.23 -3.22
N SER A 133 -6.91 -27.87 -2.30
CA SER A 133 -7.13 -27.73 -0.85
C SER A 133 -6.91 -26.29 -0.38
N GLU A 134 -5.94 -25.59 -0.99
CA GLU A 134 -5.69 -24.16 -0.76
C GLU A 134 -6.57 -23.24 -1.63
N LYS A 135 -7.57 -23.76 -2.37
CA LYS A 135 -8.45 -22.96 -3.25
C LYS A 135 -7.68 -22.09 -4.25
N VAL A 136 -6.57 -22.60 -4.79
CA VAL A 136 -5.73 -21.96 -5.81
C VAL A 136 -5.83 -22.75 -7.11
N THR A 137 -5.79 -22.04 -8.24
CA THR A 137 -5.82 -22.67 -9.56
C THR A 137 -4.64 -22.18 -10.39
N TYR A 138 -3.97 -23.10 -11.06
CA TYR A 138 -2.99 -22.79 -12.09
C TYR A 138 -3.68 -22.34 -13.38
N LYS A 139 -3.16 -21.28 -13.99
CA LYS A 139 -3.66 -20.75 -15.27
C LYS A 139 -2.55 -20.88 -16.32
N PRO A 140 -2.85 -21.27 -17.57
CA PRO A 140 -1.83 -21.40 -18.63
C PRO A 140 -1.00 -20.12 -18.86
N VAL A 141 -1.60 -18.96 -18.62
CA VAL A 141 -0.93 -17.65 -18.71
C VAL A 141 0.26 -17.52 -17.74
N TYR A 142 0.25 -18.23 -16.62
CA TYR A 142 1.36 -18.22 -15.65
C TYR A 142 2.62 -18.85 -16.24
N GLN A 143 2.50 -19.95 -17.00
CA GLN A 143 3.65 -20.55 -17.68
C GLN A 143 4.26 -19.60 -18.72
N LYS A 144 3.42 -18.91 -19.51
CA LYS A 144 3.92 -17.90 -20.46
C LYS A 144 4.69 -16.78 -19.76
N THR A 145 4.18 -16.30 -18.62
CA THR A 145 4.83 -15.23 -17.84
C THR A 145 6.14 -15.70 -17.19
N LEU A 146 6.18 -16.95 -16.70
CA LEU A 146 7.35 -17.49 -16.02
C LEU A 146 8.45 -17.91 -17.02
N SER A 147 8.08 -18.38 -18.21
CA SER A 147 9.06 -18.79 -19.22
C SER A 147 9.86 -17.63 -19.78
N THR A 148 9.33 -16.40 -19.74
CA THR A 148 10.05 -15.20 -20.22
C THR A 148 11.23 -14.80 -19.31
N ILE A 149 11.28 -15.29 -18.07
CA ILE A 149 12.44 -15.15 -17.16
C ILE A 149 13.21 -16.47 -16.97
N GLY A 150 12.98 -17.45 -17.86
CA GLY A 150 13.70 -18.73 -17.83
C GLY A 150 13.22 -19.72 -16.77
N ILE A 151 12.08 -19.49 -16.12
CA ILE A 151 11.43 -20.52 -15.30
C ILE A 151 10.52 -21.36 -16.19
N GLU A 152 10.96 -22.58 -16.47
CA GLU A 152 10.19 -23.53 -17.26
C GLU A 152 9.13 -24.21 -16.38
N VAL A 153 7.91 -24.37 -16.90
CA VAL A 153 6.81 -24.99 -16.17
C VAL A 153 6.31 -26.19 -16.96
N SER A 154 6.31 -27.36 -16.33
CA SER A 154 5.67 -28.57 -16.83
C SER A 154 4.45 -28.89 -15.98
N ALA A 155 3.27 -28.96 -16.60
CA ALA A 155 2.04 -29.34 -15.93
C ALA A 155 1.45 -30.59 -16.59
N ASP A 156 1.27 -31.65 -15.81
CA ASP A 156 0.56 -32.86 -16.24
C ASP A 156 -0.83 -32.92 -15.60
N GLN A 157 -1.48 -34.09 -15.56
CA GLN A 157 -2.81 -34.22 -14.96
C GLN A 157 -2.81 -34.06 -13.43
N GLU A 158 -1.72 -34.44 -12.75
CA GLU A 158 -1.64 -34.56 -11.29
C GLU A 158 -0.83 -33.44 -10.64
N LYS A 159 0.22 -32.96 -11.30
CA LYS A 159 1.21 -32.06 -10.71
C LYS A 159 1.65 -30.94 -11.65
N ILE A 160 2.28 -29.96 -11.04
CA ILE A 160 2.94 -28.84 -11.70
C ILE A 160 4.37 -28.78 -11.16
N THR A 161 5.32 -28.80 -12.08
CA THR A 161 6.75 -28.75 -11.76
C THR A 161 7.39 -27.55 -12.43
N PHE A 162 8.17 -26.81 -11.66
CA PHE A 162 8.92 -25.65 -12.12
C PHE A 162 10.38 -26.02 -12.17
N TYR A 163 11.08 -25.59 -13.22
CA TYR A 163 12.50 -25.83 -13.42
C TYR A 163 13.21 -24.51 -13.65
N TYR A 164 14.44 -24.42 -13.15
CA TYR A 164 15.34 -23.33 -13.43
C TYR A 164 16.70 -23.92 -13.77
N LYS A 165 17.24 -23.56 -14.95
CA LYS A 165 18.43 -24.22 -15.51
C LYS A 165 19.73 -23.78 -14.85
N ASP A 166 19.74 -22.60 -14.24
CA ASP A 166 20.90 -22.14 -13.49
C ASP A 166 20.94 -22.89 -12.15
N LYS A 167 22.09 -23.46 -11.82
CA LYS A 167 22.29 -24.35 -10.65
C LYS A 167 22.26 -23.62 -9.31
N GLN A 168 21.79 -22.37 -9.32
CA GLN A 168 21.51 -21.67 -8.08
C GLN A 168 20.25 -22.27 -7.46
N ASN A 169 20.28 -22.52 -6.14
CA ASN A 169 19.14 -23.05 -5.38
C ASN A 169 18.00 -22.01 -5.29
N LEU A 170 17.40 -21.67 -6.44
CA LEU A 170 16.38 -20.66 -6.62
C LEU A 170 15.12 -21.03 -5.84
N PHE A 171 14.72 -22.30 -5.92
CA PHE A 171 13.50 -22.76 -5.26
C PHE A 171 13.66 -22.89 -3.74
N GLY A 172 14.87 -23.11 -3.24
CA GLY A 172 15.19 -22.93 -1.83
C GLY A 172 14.98 -21.48 -1.38
N ALA A 173 15.41 -20.50 -2.18
CA ALA A 173 15.16 -19.09 -1.89
C ALA A 173 13.65 -18.75 -1.97
N LEU A 174 12.93 -19.32 -2.93
CA LEU A 174 11.47 -19.14 -3.04
C LEU A 174 10.77 -19.68 -1.79
N LYS A 175 11.15 -20.89 -1.35
CA LYS A 175 10.62 -21.52 -0.13
C LYS A 175 10.94 -20.68 1.11
N LEU A 176 12.16 -20.16 1.22
CA LEU A 176 12.56 -19.25 2.29
C LEU A 176 11.67 -17.99 2.32
N LEU A 177 11.47 -17.33 1.18
CA LEU A 177 10.62 -16.14 1.06
C LEU A 177 9.18 -16.46 1.48
N GLY A 178 8.64 -17.59 1.02
CA GLY A 178 7.33 -18.09 1.42
C GLY A 178 7.18 -18.28 2.93
N SER A 179 8.11 -19.05 3.53
CA SER A 179 8.09 -19.35 4.96
C SER A 179 8.18 -18.10 5.84
N LYS A 180 8.98 -17.09 5.44
CA LYS A 180 9.07 -15.83 6.20
C LYS A 180 7.78 -15.02 6.18
N ASN A 181 7.03 -15.12 5.10
CA ASN A 181 5.77 -14.41 4.92
C ASN A 181 4.54 -15.22 5.40
N GLN A 182 4.73 -16.48 5.80
CA GLN A 182 3.64 -17.38 6.20
C GLN A 182 2.88 -16.91 7.45
N ARG A 183 3.57 -16.40 8.48
CA ARG A 183 2.90 -15.90 9.69
C ARG A 183 1.90 -14.78 9.38
N VAL A 184 2.26 -13.87 8.48
CA VAL A 184 1.38 -12.78 8.05
C VAL A 184 0.19 -13.36 7.30
N PHE A 185 0.44 -14.29 6.36
CA PHE A 185 -0.60 -14.99 5.62
C PHE A 185 -1.62 -15.71 6.52
N ASP A 186 -1.14 -16.44 7.53
CA ASP A 186 -1.96 -17.25 8.44
C ASP A 186 -2.76 -16.41 9.44
N LYS A 187 -2.25 -15.26 9.88
CA LYS A 187 -2.99 -14.31 10.74
C LYS A 187 -4.35 -13.93 10.14
N TYR A 188 -4.42 -13.85 8.81
CA TYR A 188 -5.64 -13.51 8.09
C TYR A 188 -6.48 -14.74 7.68
N LYS A 189 -5.94 -15.97 7.82
CA LYS A 189 -6.63 -17.24 7.51
C LYS A 189 -7.74 -17.58 8.51
N THR A 190 -7.62 -17.15 9.78
CA THR A 190 -8.52 -17.56 10.89
C THR A 190 -9.75 -16.67 11.08
N ASN A 191 -9.84 -15.51 10.42
CA ASN A 191 -10.93 -14.54 10.59
C ASN A 191 -12.04 -14.68 9.53
N LEU A 192 -12.45 -15.92 9.24
CA LEU A 192 -13.34 -16.33 8.13
C LEU A 192 -14.78 -15.78 8.16
N ASN A 193 -15.16 -14.91 9.10
CA ASN A 193 -16.50 -14.33 9.19
C ASN A 193 -16.65 -12.92 8.57
N SER A 194 -15.64 -12.42 7.86
CA SER A 194 -15.79 -11.22 7.03
C SER A 194 -14.81 -11.30 5.85
N ASN A 195 -14.99 -10.46 4.83
CA ASN A 195 -14.22 -10.38 3.57
C ASN A 195 -12.70 -10.09 3.74
N ILE A 196 -12.01 -10.82 4.61
CA ILE A 196 -10.60 -10.64 4.96
C ILE A 196 -9.78 -11.58 4.08
N TYR A 197 -9.08 -11.00 3.12
CA TYR A 197 -8.16 -11.72 2.24
C TYR A 197 -6.78 -11.83 2.90
N HIS A 198 -6.00 -12.84 2.51
CA HIS A 198 -4.61 -12.94 2.95
C HIS A 198 -3.82 -11.74 2.43
N ASN A 199 -2.90 -11.22 3.23
CA ASN A 199 -2.02 -10.16 2.77
C ASN A 199 -0.74 -10.76 2.16
N LEU A 200 -0.51 -10.50 0.87
CA LEU A 200 0.65 -11.02 0.12
C LEU A 200 1.69 -9.94 -0.20
N PHE A 201 1.58 -8.75 0.40
CA PHE A 201 2.36 -7.59 0.01
C PHE A 201 3.87 -7.86 0.07
N SER A 202 4.39 -8.27 1.22
CA SER A 202 5.83 -8.49 1.42
C SER A 202 6.39 -9.62 0.55
N PHE A 203 5.59 -10.66 0.27
CA PHE A 203 5.97 -11.72 -0.67
C PHE A 203 6.07 -11.18 -2.11
N ALA A 204 5.08 -10.42 -2.56
CA ALA A 204 5.09 -9.82 -3.90
C ALA A 204 6.21 -8.77 -4.07
N ALA A 205 6.57 -8.07 -2.99
CA ALA A 205 7.70 -7.15 -2.92
C ALA A 205 9.06 -7.86 -2.80
N CYS A 206 9.10 -9.20 -2.71
CA CYS A 206 10.31 -10.00 -2.50
C CYS A 206 11.12 -9.60 -1.25
N CYS A 207 10.43 -9.24 -0.16
CA CYS A 207 11.03 -8.80 1.09
C CYS A 207 11.35 -10.00 1.99
N PHE A 208 12.64 -10.30 2.17
CA PHE A 208 13.11 -11.42 3.00
C PHE A 208 13.19 -11.09 4.49
N ASP A 209 13.62 -9.89 4.84
CA ASP A 209 13.85 -9.44 6.22
C ASP A 209 12.59 -8.87 6.90
N GLY A 210 11.54 -8.61 6.12
CA GLY A 210 10.28 -8.01 6.58
C GLY A 210 10.35 -6.50 6.81
N ASN A 211 11.47 -5.85 6.50
CA ASN A 211 11.64 -4.42 6.71
C ASN A 211 11.00 -3.61 5.59
N LEU A 212 10.03 -2.76 5.93
CA LEU A 212 9.29 -1.92 4.99
C LEU A 212 9.60 -0.42 5.14
N ASP A 213 10.59 -0.05 5.95
CA ASP A 213 10.90 1.36 6.24
C ASP A 213 11.38 2.15 5.00
N TYR A 214 11.88 1.45 3.98
CA TYR A 214 12.24 2.05 2.70
C TYR A 214 11.06 2.72 1.99
N LEU A 215 9.81 2.30 2.27
CA LEU A 215 8.61 2.86 1.63
C LEU A 215 8.44 4.34 1.93
N LEU A 216 8.74 4.78 3.17
CA LEU A 216 8.61 6.18 3.54
C LEU A 216 9.57 7.06 2.74
N LYS A 217 10.83 6.62 2.66
CA LYS A 217 11.86 7.30 1.87
C LYS A 217 11.45 7.40 0.39
N ARG A 218 10.93 6.32 -0.19
CA ARG A 218 10.48 6.34 -1.59
C ARG A 218 9.28 7.25 -1.82
N MET A 219 8.34 7.33 -0.86
CA MET A 219 7.21 8.25 -0.97
C MET A 219 7.70 9.70 -0.94
N ASP A 220 8.64 10.01 -0.04
CA ASP A 220 9.28 11.32 0.06
C ASP A 220 9.95 11.73 -1.27
N GLU A 221 10.78 10.84 -1.82
CA GLU A 221 11.49 11.07 -3.08
C GLU A 221 10.52 11.21 -4.26
N MET A 222 9.45 10.41 -4.32
CA MET A 222 8.47 10.45 -5.41
C MET A 222 7.71 11.78 -5.46
N VAL A 223 7.48 12.44 -4.32
CA VAL A 223 6.82 13.75 -4.28
C VAL A 223 7.79 14.91 -4.01
N HIS A 224 9.10 14.67 -4.15
CA HIS A 224 10.17 15.67 -4.04
C HIS A 224 10.17 16.46 -2.73
N LEU A 225 9.94 15.76 -1.62
CA LEU A 225 9.87 16.37 -0.28
C LEU A 225 11.24 16.55 0.40
N ASN A 226 12.33 16.15 -0.26
CA ASN A 226 13.71 16.40 0.15
C ASN A 226 14.05 15.92 1.59
N GLY A 227 13.45 14.81 2.03
CA GLY A 227 13.69 14.20 3.33
C GLY A 227 12.69 14.60 4.42
N LEU A 228 11.74 15.50 4.15
CA LEU A 228 10.76 15.98 5.13
C LEU A 228 10.01 14.85 5.86
N LEU A 229 9.63 13.77 5.16
CA LEU A 229 8.91 12.66 5.79
C LEU A 229 9.81 11.85 6.73
N LEU A 230 11.12 11.78 6.44
CA LEU A 230 12.09 11.12 7.32
C LEU A 230 12.38 11.97 8.57
N GLU A 231 12.48 13.29 8.41
CA GLU A 231 12.60 14.24 9.52
C GLU A 231 11.36 14.17 10.43
N LEU A 232 10.16 14.19 9.84
CA LEU A 232 8.91 13.99 10.56
C LEU A 232 8.89 12.66 11.35
N LYS A 233 9.33 11.56 10.74
CA LYS A 233 9.43 10.27 11.44
C LYS A 233 10.35 10.36 12.65
N ASN A 234 11.51 11.00 12.50
CA ASN A 234 12.45 11.18 13.60
C ASN A 234 11.84 12.01 14.73
N ASP A 235 11.17 13.12 14.42
CA ASP A 235 10.51 13.96 15.43
C ASP A 235 9.38 13.22 16.15
N CYS A 236 8.57 12.46 15.40
CA CYS A 236 7.54 11.59 15.95
C CYS A 236 8.13 10.56 16.92
N VAL A 237 9.24 9.90 16.55
CA VAL A 237 9.93 8.95 17.44
C VAL A 237 10.45 9.63 18.70
N HIS A 238 11.04 10.83 18.61
CA HIS A 238 11.47 11.62 19.77
C HIS A 238 10.30 11.96 20.69
N LYS A 239 9.13 12.28 20.12
CA LYS A 239 7.87 12.49 20.85
C LYS A 239 7.14 11.20 21.26
N ARG A 240 7.76 10.03 21.11
CA ARG A 240 7.22 8.71 21.49
C ARG A 240 5.96 8.30 20.73
N TYR A 241 5.81 8.76 19.50
CA TYR A 241 4.81 8.23 18.59
C TYR A 241 5.15 6.78 18.24
N THR A 242 4.12 5.98 17.98
CA THR A 242 4.26 4.65 17.39
C THR A 242 4.26 4.75 15.88
N PHE A 243 5.03 3.89 15.22
CA PHE A 243 5.16 3.84 13.77
C PHE A 243 4.67 2.48 13.25
N ASP A 244 3.79 2.48 12.25
CA ASP A 244 3.19 1.28 11.68
C ASP A 244 3.08 1.37 10.16
N ASN A 245 3.58 0.36 9.45
CA ASN A 245 3.46 0.21 8.01
C ASN A 245 2.24 -0.69 7.71
N ARG A 246 1.10 -0.08 7.41
CA ARG A 246 -0.13 -0.79 7.03
C ARG A 246 -0.16 -0.97 5.53
N VAL A 247 0.35 -2.11 5.08
CA VAL A 247 0.38 -2.46 3.66
C VAL A 247 -0.65 -3.52 3.34
N GLN A 248 -1.19 -3.51 2.12
CA GLN A 248 -2.18 -4.47 1.68
C GLN A 248 -1.92 -4.88 0.23
N LEU A 249 -1.95 -6.19 -0.02
CA LEU A 249 -2.21 -6.79 -1.32
C LEU A 249 -3.33 -7.80 -1.17
N SER A 250 -4.47 -7.52 -1.80
CA SER A 250 -5.68 -8.34 -1.78
C SER A 250 -6.37 -8.33 -3.16
N PRO A 251 -7.37 -9.19 -3.41
CA PRO A 251 -8.19 -9.12 -4.62
C PRO A 251 -8.89 -7.79 -4.86
N THR A 252 -9.07 -7.00 -3.79
CA THR A 252 -9.84 -5.75 -3.83
C THR A 252 -8.98 -4.51 -3.68
N GLY A 253 -7.65 -4.63 -3.63
CA GLY A 253 -6.80 -3.47 -3.41
C GLY A 253 -5.33 -3.75 -3.22
N PHE A 254 -4.55 -2.71 -3.52
CA PHE A 254 -3.14 -2.56 -3.21
C PHE A 254 -2.95 -1.16 -2.63
N ASP A 255 -2.49 -1.06 -1.39
CA ASP A 255 -2.28 0.21 -0.71
C ASP A 255 -1.17 0.10 0.33
N MET A 256 -0.55 1.25 0.61
CA MET A 256 0.50 1.39 1.62
C MET A 256 0.16 2.61 2.45
N ASN A 257 -0.13 2.42 3.73
CA ASN A 257 -0.41 3.50 4.66
C ASN A 257 0.57 3.47 5.81
N ILE A 258 1.43 4.47 5.87
CA ILE A 258 2.41 4.66 6.93
C ILE A 258 1.78 5.56 7.97
N VAL A 259 1.65 5.05 9.18
CA VAL A 259 0.91 5.71 10.25
C VAL A 259 1.84 5.99 11.42
N MET A 260 1.87 7.25 11.85
CA MET A 260 2.60 7.71 13.04
C MET A 260 1.58 8.18 14.08
N ASN A 261 1.34 7.40 15.12
CA ASN A 261 0.30 7.69 16.12
C ASN A 261 0.88 8.17 17.44
N ASN A 262 0.30 9.23 18.02
CA ASN A 262 0.38 9.47 19.45
C ASN A 262 -0.80 8.77 20.17
N ARG A 263 -1.18 9.21 21.37
CA ARG A 263 -2.26 8.56 22.13
C ARG A 263 -3.63 8.70 21.47
N VAL A 264 -3.87 9.76 20.71
CA VAL A 264 -5.22 10.12 20.23
C VAL A 264 -5.30 10.42 18.74
N GLY A 265 -4.21 10.85 18.11
CA GLY A 265 -4.14 11.29 16.73
C GLY A 265 -2.80 10.95 16.10
N GLY A 266 -2.41 11.71 15.08
CA GLY A 266 -1.14 11.53 14.39
C GLY A 266 -1.25 11.60 12.86
N PHE A 267 -0.20 11.17 12.18
CA PHE A 267 -0.04 11.32 10.74
C PHE A 267 -0.35 10.03 9.97
N SER A 268 -0.87 10.20 8.76
CA SER A 268 -1.11 9.15 7.78
C SER A 268 -0.47 9.56 6.46
N ILE A 269 0.45 8.75 5.94
CA ILE A 269 1.04 8.91 4.61
C ILE A 269 0.62 7.70 3.78
N LEU A 270 -0.25 7.95 2.81
CA LEU A 270 -0.89 6.91 2.03
C LEU A 270 -0.38 6.94 0.60
N TYR A 271 0.02 5.79 0.07
CA TYR A 271 0.11 5.55 -1.35
C TYR A 271 -1.09 4.71 -1.82
N ASN A 272 -1.82 5.20 -2.83
CA ASN A 272 -2.92 4.51 -3.46
C ASN A 272 -2.85 4.62 -5.00
N PRO A 273 -2.65 3.50 -5.73
CA PRO A 273 -2.53 3.54 -7.18
C PRO A 273 -3.80 3.96 -7.91
N ARG A 274 -4.97 3.97 -7.26
CA ARG A 274 -6.21 4.43 -7.89
C ARG A 274 -6.31 5.94 -7.97
N LYS A 275 -5.48 6.66 -7.21
CA LYS A 275 -5.57 8.11 -7.10
C LYS A 275 -4.68 8.77 -8.15
N GLU A 276 -5.15 9.90 -8.68
CA GLU A 276 -4.38 10.71 -9.64
C GLU A 276 -3.06 11.14 -9.02
N GLN A 277 -3.15 11.65 -7.79
CA GLN A 277 -2.02 11.86 -6.90
C GLN A 277 -1.89 10.62 -6.02
N LYS A 278 -0.89 9.82 -6.32
CA LYS A 278 -0.73 8.50 -5.72
C LYS A 278 -0.44 8.61 -4.23
N VAL A 279 0.29 9.64 -3.80
CA VAL A 279 0.58 9.92 -2.39
C VAL A 279 -0.38 10.96 -1.83
N GLY A 280 -0.89 10.69 -0.64
CA GLY A 280 -1.62 11.64 0.19
C GLY A 280 -0.97 11.73 1.57
N PHE A 281 -0.95 12.93 2.14
CA PHE A 281 -0.44 13.21 3.47
C PHE A 281 -1.58 13.76 4.32
N GLY A 282 -1.74 13.28 5.56
CA GLY A 282 -2.88 13.69 6.36
C GLY A 282 -2.79 13.36 7.83
N THR A 283 -3.86 13.72 8.54
CA THR A 283 -4.07 13.36 9.94
C THR A 283 -5.11 12.22 10.05
N ILE A 284 -4.91 11.34 11.03
CA ILE A 284 -5.63 10.07 11.16
C ILE A 284 -7.08 10.28 11.61
N ASN A 285 -7.34 11.31 12.42
CA ASN A 285 -8.67 11.60 12.95
C ASN A 285 -8.79 13.04 13.46
N GLY A 286 -10.03 13.47 13.71
CA GLY A 286 -10.39 14.77 14.28
C GLY A 286 -10.77 14.71 15.77
N ILE A 287 -10.19 13.80 16.55
CA ILE A 287 -10.51 13.73 17.99
C ILE A 287 -10.09 15.03 18.68
N GLY A 288 -10.98 15.60 19.50
CA GLY A 288 -10.74 16.86 20.22
C GLY A 288 -11.09 18.13 19.44
N GLU A 289 -11.31 18.07 18.12
CA GLU A 289 -11.62 19.26 17.29
C GLU A 289 -12.84 20.03 17.75
N LYS A 290 -13.89 19.30 18.13
CA LYS A 290 -15.09 19.91 18.71
C LYS A 290 -14.72 20.80 19.90
N ALA A 291 -13.97 20.26 20.86
CA ALA A 291 -13.63 20.98 22.08
C ALA A 291 -12.64 22.13 21.79
N MET A 292 -11.75 21.97 20.82
CA MET A 292 -10.87 23.05 20.35
C MET A 292 -11.66 24.20 19.70
N LEU A 293 -12.66 23.89 18.89
CA LEU A 293 -13.53 24.90 18.28
C LEU A 293 -14.41 25.59 19.33
N ASP A 294 -14.96 24.85 20.29
CA ASP A 294 -15.71 25.43 21.41
C ASP A 294 -14.82 26.38 22.26
N ASP A 295 -13.49 26.20 22.22
CA ASP A 295 -12.47 27.01 22.91
C ASP A 295 -11.64 27.91 21.96
N PHE A 296 -12.18 28.21 20.76
CA PHE A 296 -11.45 28.83 19.65
C PHE A 296 -10.71 30.11 20.04
N GLU A 297 -11.32 30.97 20.87
CA GLU A 297 -10.73 32.26 21.27
C GLU A 297 -9.42 32.11 22.05
N HIS A 298 -9.23 31.00 22.78
CA HIS A 298 -8.02 30.73 23.56
C HIS A 298 -6.98 29.92 22.79
N LEU A 299 -7.28 29.48 21.57
CA LEU A 299 -6.28 28.95 20.66
C LEU A 299 -5.34 30.09 20.22
N ASP A 300 -4.11 29.71 19.91
CA ASP A 300 -3.16 30.60 19.25
C ASP A 300 -3.52 30.82 17.78
N ASP A 301 -2.97 31.89 17.22
CA ASP A 301 -3.38 32.42 15.91
C ASP A 301 -3.14 31.42 14.76
N ASP A 302 -2.09 30.60 14.85
CA ASP A 302 -1.78 29.57 13.86
C ASP A 302 -2.78 28.40 13.89
N MET A 303 -3.29 28.02 15.06
CA MET A 303 -4.36 27.02 15.20
C MET A 303 -5.72 27.59 14.83
N LYS A 304 -6.00 28.85 15.18
CA LYS A 304 -7.19 29.56 14.68
C LYS A 304 -7.23 29.56 13.16
N GLU A 305 -6.13 29.97 12.52
CA GLU A 305 -5.99 29.93 11.06
C GLU A 305 -6.10 28.50 10.52
N HIS A 306 -5.52 27.50 11.21
CA HIS A 306 -5.63 26.10 10.80
C HIS A 306 -7.10 25.66 10.72
N PHE A 307 -7.90 25.90 11.76
CA PHE A 307 -9.32 25.56 11.80
C PHE A 307 -10.14 26.29 10.75
N ILE A 308 -9.83 27.56 10.48
CA ILE A 308 -10.45 28.32 9.38
C ILE A 308 -10.19 27.64 8.03
N ASN A 309 -8.98 27.11 7.82
CA ASN A 309 -8.58 26.49 6.56
C ASN A 309 -9.11 25.06 6.39
N ILE A 310 -9.21 24.27 7.45
CA ILE A 310 -9.64 22.87 7.36
C ILE A 310 -11.16 22.71 7.49
N CYS A 311 -11.83 23.53 8.31
CA CYS A 311 -13.26 23.37 8.56
C CYS A 311 -14.10 24.02 7.45
N LYS A 312 -15.08 23.27 6.95
CA LYS A 312 -16.07 23.82 6.02
C LYS A 312 -17.10 24.68 6.77
N PRO A 313 -17.63 25.74 6.14
CA PRO A 313 -18.83 26.41 6.61
C PRO A 313 -20.00 25.42 6.72
N CYS A 314 -20.79 25.53 7.78
CA CYS A 314 -21.99 24.72 7.94
C CYS A 314 -23.00 25.03 6.83
N ASN A 315 -23.40 24.01 6.07
CA ASN A 315 -24.39 24.11 5.00
C ASN A 315 -25.71 23.41 5.33
N GLY A 316 -25.89 22.96 6.59
CA GLY A 316 -27.14 22.33 7.03
C GLY A 316 -27.38 20.91 6.48
N CYS A 317 -26.36 20.15 6.08
CA CYS A 317 -26.52 18.78 5.54
C CYS A 317 -27.10 17.72 6.50
N LEU A 318 -27.28 18.07 7.79
CA LEU A 318 -27.88 17.23 8.83
C LEU A 318 -27.13 15.93 9.19
N THR A 319 -25.95 15.64 8.62
CA THR A 319 -25.20 14.41 8.95
C THR A 319 -24.89 14.29 10.46
N CYS A 320 -24.60 15.41 11.14
CA CYS A 320 -24.37 15.45 12.59
C CYS A 320 -25.59 15.08 13.44
N THR A 321 -26.80 15.14 12.87
CA THR A 321 -28.06 14.97 13.62
C THR A 321 -28.42 13.51 13.87
N LYS A 322 -27.72 12.54 13.24
CA LYS A 322 -28.02 11.10 13.30
C LYS A 322 -29.50 10.78 13.02
N GLY A 323 -30.03 11.32 11.92
CA GLY A 323 -31.44 11.17 11.54
C GLY A 323 -32.38 12.08 12.35
N GLY A 324 -31.95 13.31 12.67
CA GLY A 324 -32.77 14.31 13.35
C GLY A 324 -32.86 14.20 14.87
N LYS A 325 -32.16 13.24 15.49
CA LYS A 325 -32.16 13.03 16.95
C LYS A 325 -31.33 14.07 17.71
N ASN A 326 -30.27 14.58 17.09
CA ASN A 326 -29.40 15.60 17.66
C ASN A 326 -29.59 16.95 16.96
N LYS A 327 -29.29 18.05 17.65
CA LYS A 327 -29.23 19.38 17.03
C LYS A 327 -28.11 19.44 15.99
N ILE A 328 -28.29 20.31 14.98
CA ILE A 328 -27.21 20.65 14.05
C ILE A 328 -26.02 21.16 14.87
N PHE A 329 -24.87 20.54 14.66
CA PHE A 329 -23.64 20.92 15.32
C PHE A 329 -22.84 21.89 14.43
N THR A 330 -22.74 23.14 14.87
CA THR A 330 -21.93 24.20 14.27
C THR A 330 -21.39 25.07 15.39
N VAL A 331 -20.17 25.59 15.21
CA VAL A 331 -19.53 26.51 16.15
C VAL A 331 -19.42 27.87 15.48
N SER A 332 -20.00 28.89 16.10
CA SER A 332 -19.90 30.27 15.65
C SER A 332 -18.68 30.93 16.29
N ILE A 333 -17.77 31.42 15.46
CA ILE A 333 -16.52 32.06 15.88
C ILE A 333 -16.37 33.42 15.20
N ILE A 334 -15.47 34.25 15.73
CA ILE A 334 -15.04 35.50 15.09
C ILE A 334 -13.56 35.38 14.76
N TYR A 335 -13.19 35.61 13.50
CA TYR A 335 -11.79 35.58 13.06
C TYR A 335 -11.52 36.76 12.12
N ASN A 336 -10.50 37.55 12.42
CA ASN A 336 -10.17 38.79 11.69
C ASN A 336 -11.39 39.72 11.48
N GLY A 337 -12.26 39.82 12.48
CA GLY A 337 -13.48 40.64 12.44
C GLY A 337 -14.65 40.04 11.66
N ASN A 338 -14.50 38.86 11.07
CA ASN A 338 -15.56 38.17 10.32
C ASN A 338 -16.20 37.07 11.16
N HIS A 339 -17.52 36.91 11.01
CA HIS A 339 -18.25 35.79 11.61
C HIS A 339 -18.12 34.54 10.73
N HIS A 340 -17.75 33.42 11.34
CA HIS A 340 -17.72 32.11 10.69
C HIS A 340 -18.60 31.12 11.47
N SER A 341 -19.30 30.25 10.73
CA SER A 341 -20.03 29.11 11.30
C SER A 341 -19.38 27.82 10.84
N LEU A 342 -18.43 27.32 11.62
CA LEU A 342 -17.61 26.18 11.25
C LEU A 342 -18.30 24.86 11.59
N CYS A 343 -18.07 23.85 10.74
CA CYS A 343 -18.57 22.49 10.90
C CYS A 343 -17.42 21.52 11.25
N PRO A 344 -17.39 20.96 12.46
CA PRO A 344 -16.35 20.02 12.90
C PRO A 344 -16.56 18.59 12.39
N MET A 345 -17.65 18.29 11.68
CA MET A 345 -17.89 16.94 11.15
C MET A 345 -17.14 16.67 9.83
N PHE A 346 -16.61 17.71 9.19
CA PHE A 346 -15.99 17.60 7.87
C PHE A 346 -14.75 18.51 7.69
N PRO A 347 -13.75 18.44 8.58
CA PRO A 347 -12.46 19.05 8.31
C PRO A 347 -11.79 18.38 7.10
N ASN A 348 -11.05 19.17 6.30
CA ASN A 348 -10.11 18.60 5.34
C ASN A 348 -8.81 18.21 6.06
N HIS A 349 -8.55 16.92 6.14
CA HIS A 349 -7.39 16.34 6.80
C HIS A 349 -6.36 15.76 5.84
N TRP A 350 -6.49 16.05 4.54
CA TRP A 350 -5.62 15.52 3.52
C TRP A 350 -5.05 16.63 2.66
N TRP A 351 -3.73 16.56 2.49
CA TRP A 351 -2.90 17.44 1.70
C TRP A 351 -2.12 16.63 0.68
N GLU A 352 -1.95 17.22 -0.50
CA GLU A 352 -1.32 16.59 -1.65
C GLU A 352 0.19 16.80 -1.66
N THR A 353 0.66 17.90 -1.06
CA THR A 353 2.07 18.25 -0.95
C THR A 353 2.29 18.93 0.40
N PRO A 354 2.84 18.21 1.39
CA PRO A 354 3.22 18.82 2.66
C PRO A 354 4.46 19.69 2.50
N ASP A 355 4.57 20.71 3.34
CA ASP A 355 5.80 21.47 3.58
C ASP A 355 6.11 21.48 5.09
N GLN A 356 7.27 22.01 5.45
CA GLN A 356 7.69 22.09 6.86
C GLN A 356 6.67 22.87 7.71
N SER A 357 6.09 23.95 7.18
CA SER A 357 5.13 24.78 7.92
C SER A 357 3.85 24.02 8.27
N LEU A 358 3.33 23.23 7.32
CA LEU A 358 2.21 22.34 7.55
C LEU A 358 2.57 21.27 8.58
N VAL A 359 3.75 20.66 8.47
CA VAL A 359 4.20 19.63 9.41
C VAL A 359 4.27 20.17 10.84
N ASP A 360 4.88 21.33 11.05
CA ASP A 360 5.00 21.98 12.36
C ASP A 360 3.61 22.30 12.93
N ARG A 361 2.72 22.82 12.10
CA ARG A 361 1.33 23.12 12.45
C ARG A 361 0.58 21.87 12.86
N LEU A 362 0.75 20.76 12.13
CA LEU A 362 0.10 19.49 12.45
C LEU A 362 0.68 18.83 13.70
N MET A 363 1.99 18.95 13.95
CA MET A 363 2.60 18.51 15.20
C MET A 363 1.95 19.19 16.40
N LYS A 364 1.78 20.51 16.31
CA LYS A 364 1.08 21.30 17.34
C LYS A 364 -0.39 20.93 17.46
N TYR A 365 -1.08 20.76 16.35
CA TYR A 365 -2.46 20.30 16.33
C TYR A 365 -2.61 18.94 17.04
N HIS A 366 -1.71 17.98 16.79
CA HIS A 366 -1.72 16.68 17.47
C HIS A 366 -1.43 16.77 18.98
N ASP A 367 -0.56 17.69 19.42
CA ASP A 367 -0.34 17.98 20.84
C ASP A 367 -1.62 18.55 21.50
N LEU A 368 -2.35 19.41 20.78
CA LEU A 368 -3.64 19.92 21.24
C LEU A 368 -4.73 18.84 21.27
N GLN A 369 -4.75 17.93 20.28
CA GLN A 369 -5.67 16.79 20.32
C GLN A 369 -5.51 16.01 21.63
N GLU A 370 -4.28 15.75 22.10
CA GLU A 370 -4.06 15.05 23.37
C GLU A 370 -4.59 15.79 24.59
N ARG A 371 -4.56 17.13 24.55
CA ARG A 371 -5.07 18.01 25.61
C ARG A 371 -6.61 18.04 25.62
N TYR A 372 -7.23 18.16 24.45
CA TYR A 372 -8.67 18.34 24.27
C TYR A 372 -9.47 17.03 24.09
N ALA A 373 -8.79 15.89 23.94
CA ALA A 373 -9.43 14.57 23.87
C ALA A 373 -9.95 14.03 25.23
N LYS A 374 -9.88 14.82 26.29
CA LYS A 374 -10.26 14.41 27.66
C LYS A 374 -11.77 14.43 27.88
#